data_AF-A0A290S1Q7-F1
#
_entry.id   AF-A0A290S1Q7-F1
#
_cell.length_a   1.000
_cell.length_b   1.000
_cell.length_c   1.000
_cell.angle_alpha   90.00
_cell.angle_beta   90.00
_cell.angle_gamma   90.00
#
_symmetry.space_group_name_H-M   'P 1'
#
loop_
_entity.id
_entity.type
_entity.pdbx_description
1 polymer ?
#
loop_
_entity_poly.entity_id
_entity_poly.type
_entity_poly.pdbx_seq_one_letter_code
_entity_poly.pdbx_strand_id
1 'polypeptide(L)'
;MHSTLVDFCIILSWLLLVLSTCLIIFSKYKHTCFKQRLFKFLNSFLVFQLIVVAYYFTSEKINGLSDLGVSYWVLITMQIACIVICYMSLKRRKAKIRPSLDSFSMD
;
A
#
# COMPACT_ATOMS: atom_id res chain seq x y z
N MET A 1 -23.13 -8.42 -15.24
CA MET A 1 -21.91 -9.21 -14.93
C MET A 1 -20.65 -8.34 -14.82
N HIS A 2 -20.46 -7.33 -15.70
CA HIS A 2 -19.31 -6.42 -15.58
C HIS A 2 -19.37 -5.56 -14.30
N SER A 3 -20.52 -4.93 -14.01
CA SER A 3 -20.71 -4.12 -12.80
C SER A 3 -20.51 -4.93 -11.51
N THR A 4 -21.04 -6.16 -11.44
CA THR A 4 -20.88 -7.03 -10.26
C THR A 4 -19.43 -7.44 -9.98
N LEU A 5 -18.60 -7.59 -11.03
CA LEU A 5 -17.16 -7.88 -10.87
C LEU A 5 -16.40 -6.65 -10.38
N VAL A 6 -16.72 -5.47 -10.92
CA VAL A 6 -16.13 -4.19 -10.49
C VAL A 6 -16.47 -3.92 -9.03
N ASP A 7 -17.73 -4.08 -8.63
CA ASP A 7 -18.19 -3.92 -7.25
C ASP A 7 -17.46 -4.87 -6.30
N PHE A 8 -17.32 -6.15 -6.68
CA PHE A 8 -16.58 -7.13 -5.89
C PHE A 8 -15.10 -6.75 -5.73
N CYS A 9 -14.45 -6.27 -6.80
CA CYS A 9 -13.07 -5.77 -6.75
C CYS A 9 -12.92 -4.55 -5.84
N ILE A 10 -13.92 -3.66 -5.79
CA ILE A 10 -13.93 -2.49 -4.90
C ILE A 10 -14.05 -2.95 -3.44
N ILE A 11 -14.99 -3.82 -3.12
CA ILE A 11 -15.17 -4.37 -1.76
C ILE A 11 -13.90 -5.08 -1.30
N LEU A 12 -13.32 -5.92 -2.16
CA LEU A 12 -12.05 -6.60 -1.87
C LEU A 12 -10.91 -5.61 -1.64
N SER A 13 -10.88 -4.52 -2.40
CA SER A 13 -9.86 -3.47 -2.25
C SER A 13 -9.96 -2.75 -0.91
N TRP A 14 -11.18 -2.44 -0.46
CA TRP A 14 -11.44 -1.86 0.87
C TRP A 14 -11.03 -2.81 1.99
N LEU A 15 -11.39 -4.10 1.89
CA LEU A 15 -10.98 -5.12 2.86
C LEU A 15 -9.44 -5.23 2.96
N LEU A 16 -8.75 -5.23 1.81
CA LEU A 16 -7.30 -5.28 1.76
C LEU A 16 -6.65 -4.01 2.33
N LEU A 17 -7.31 -2.86 2.23
CA LEU A 17 -6.86 -1.60 2.82
C LEU A 17 -7.04 -1.58 4.35
N VAL A 18 -8.15 -2.11 4.86
CA VAL A 18 -8.33 -2.31 6.31
C VAL A 18 -7.27 -3.28 6.83
N LEU A 19 -7.06 -4.40 6.13
CA LEU A 19 -6.05 -5.39 6.48
C LEU A 19 -4.64 -4.78 6.48
N SER A 20 -4.30 -3.98 5.46
CA SER A 20 -3.00 -3.32 5.36
C SER A 20 -2.76 -2.36 6.53
N THR A 21 -3.78 -1.58 6.90
CA THR A 21 -3.72 -0.65 8.02
C THR A 21 -3.52 -1.38 9.35
N CYS A 22 -4.30 -2.44 9.60
CA CYS A 22 -4.14 -3.31 10.77
C CYS A 22 -2.71 -3.89 10.83
N LEU A 23 -2.21 -4.42 9.72
CA LEU A 23 -0.86 -4.99 9.66
C LEU A 23 0.23 -3.94 9.91
N ILE A 24 0.06 -2.70 9.45
CA ILE A 24 0.98 -1.59 9.73
C ILE A 24 1.01 -1.27 11.23
N ILE A 25 -0.16 -1.19 11.88
CA ILE A 25 -0.29 -0.95 13.32
C ILE A 25 0.41 -2.08 14.10
N PHE A 26 0.14 -3.34 13.78
CA PHE A 26 0.84 -4.49 14.38
C PHE A 26 2.34 -4.51 14.06
N SER A 27 2.76 -3.99 12.90
CA SER A 27 4.18 -3.92 12.53
C SER A 27 5.00 -3.04 13.48
N LYS A 28 4.36 -2.05 14.15
CA LYS A 28 5.03 -1.18 15.13
C LYS A 28 5.78 -2.00 16.17
N TYR A 29 5.20 -3.13 16.58
CA TYR A 29 5.71 -4.04 17.61
C TYR A 29 6.56 -5.20 17.07
N LYS A 30 6.54 -5.48 15.76
CA LYS A 30 7.12 -6.72 15.18
C LYS A 30 8.45 -6.50 14.44
N HIS A 31 9.21 -7.60 14.28
CA HIS A 31 10.56 -7.66 13.68
C HIS A 31 10.66 -7.09 12.24
N THR A 32 11.88 -6.71 11.83
CA THR A 32 12.24 -6.18 10.51
C THR A 32 11.79 -7.05 9.34
N CYS A 33 11.87 -8.38 9.46
CA CYS A 33 11.43 -9.32 8.43
C CYS A 33 9.93 -9.22 8.13
N PHE A 34 9.10 -8.97 9.15
CA PHE A 34 7.65 -8.79 8.98
C PHE A 34 7.36 -7.50 8.21
N LYS A 35 8.06 -6.40 8.51
CA LYS A 35 7.93 -5.13 7.79
C LYS A 35 8.34 -5.25 6.32
N GLN A 36 9.36 -6.03 6.00
CA GLN A 36 9.77 -6.30 4.62
C GLN A 36 8.73 -7.12 3.85
N ARG A 37 8.17 -8.17 4.46
CA ARG A 37 7.08 -8.94 3.83
C ARG A 37 5.84 -8.08 3.62
N LEU A 38 5.49 -7.26 4.61
CA LEU A 38 4.39 -6.31 4.51
C LEU A 38 4.62 -5.32 3.36
N PHE A 39 5.83 -4.76 3.21
CA PHE A 39 6.14 -3.85 2.11
C PHE A 39 5.98 -4.51 0.73
N LYS A 40 6.46 -5.76 0.56
CA LYS A 40 6.26 -6.51 -0.69
C LYS A 40 4.77 -6.76 -0.97
N PHE A 41 4.00 -7.11 0.06
CA PHE A 41 2.55 -7.31 -0.05
C PHE A 41 1.84 -6.02 -0.49
N LEU A 42 2.16 -4.89 0.15
CA LEU A 42 1.58 -3.58 -0.19
C LEU A 42 1.88 -3.16 -1.64
N ASN A 43 3.10 -3.42 -2.13
CA ASN A 43 3.47 -3.14 -3.52
C ASN A 43 2.73 -4.04 -4.51
N SER A 44 2.63 -5.34 -4.23
CA SER A 44 1.86 -6.25 -5.09
C SER A 44 0.39 -5.85 -5.15
N PHE A 45 -0.17 -5.40 -4.02
CA PHE A 45 -1.54 -4.93 -3.95
C PHE A 45 -1.76 -3.60 -4.71
N LEU A 46 -0.78 -2.68 -4.67
CA LEU A 46 -0.81 -1.46 -5.48
C LEU A 46 -0.87 -1.78 -6.98
N VAL A 47 -0.05 -2.74 -7.44
CA VAL A 47 -0.06 -3.18 -8.85
C VAL A 47 -1.44 -3.75 -9.23
N PHE A 48 -2.03 -4.57 -8.36
CA PHE A 48 -3.38 -5.09 -8.56
C PHE A 48 -4.42 -3.96 -8.68
N GLN A 49 -4.40 -2.97 -7.77
CA GLN A 49 -5.31 -1.82 -7.85
C GLN A 49 -5.13 -1.01 -9.15
N LEU A 50 -3.89 -0.79 -9.60
CA LEU A 50 -3.63 -0.10 -10.85
C LEU A 50 -4.19 -0.84 -12.08
N ILE A 51 -4.08 -2.17 -12.11
CA ILE A 51 -4.64 -2.99 -13.19
C ILE A 51 -6.17 -2.88 -13.21
N VAL A 52 -6.82 -2.97 -12.03
CA VAL A 52 -8.28 -2.83 -11.91
C VAL A 52 -8.75 -1.45 -12.38
N VAL A 53 -8.04 -0.40 -12.00
CA VAL A 53 -8.35 0.98 -12.42
C VAL A 53 -8.14 1.16 -13.91
N ALA A 54 -7.04 0.66 -14.48
CA ALA A 54 -6.81 0.71 -15.92
C ALA A 54 -7.92 -0.03 -16.69
N TYR A 55 -8.33 -1.21 -16.21
CA TYR A 55 -9.44 -1.97 -16.79
C TYR A 55 -10.76 -1.21 -16.73
N TYR A 56 -11.05 -0.54 -15.61
CA TYR A 56 -12.22 0.32 -15.44
C TYR A 56 -12.22 1.48 -16.44
N PHE A 57 -11.09 2.20 -16.57
CA PHE A 57 -10.94 3.30 -17.54
C PHE A 57 -11.07 2.85 -18.99
N THR A 58 -10.60 1.65 -19.34
CA THR A 58 -10.77 1.11 -20.70
C THR A 58 -12.20 0.65 -21.00
N SER A 59 -12.97 0.31 -19.97
CA SER A 59 -14.32 -0.26 -20.12
C SER A 59 -15.42 0.79 -20.06
N GLU A 60 -15.24 1.87 -19.30
CA GLU A 60 -16.16 3.01 -19.29
C GLU A 60 -15.77 4.05 -20.35
N LYS A 61 -16.69 4.31 -21.29
CA LYS A 61 -16.60 5.48 -22.18
C LYS A 61 -16.75 6.74 -21.33
N ILE A 62 -15.61 7.37 -21.02
CA ILE A 62 -15.38 8.74 -20.52
C ILE A 62 -16.67 9.57 -20.42
N ASN A 63 -17.47 9.35 -19.38
CA ASN A 63 -18.65 10.14 -19.10
C ASN A 63 -18.62 10.54 -17.63
N GLY A 64 -17.92 11.64 -17.36
CA GLY A 64 -17.91 12.31 -16.07
C GLY A 64 -17.19 11.57 -14.95
N LEU A 65 -16.77 12.33 -13.95
CA LEU A 65 -16.20 11.80 -12.71
C LEU A 65 -17.34 11.08 -11.94
N SER A 66 -17.53 9.79 -12.19
CA SER A 66 -18.49 8.97 -11.46
C SER A 66 -18.07 8.85 -9.99
N ASP A 67 -19.02 8.61 -9.10
CA ASP A 67 -18.76 8.36 -7.67
C ASP A 67 -17.78 7.18 -7.44
N LEU A 68 -17.78 6.22 -8.38
CA LEU A 68 -16.77 5.16 -8.46
C LEU A 68 -15.37 5.70 -8.74
N GLY A 69 -15.23 6.65 -9.67
CA GLY A 69 -13.95 7.30 -9.97
C GLY A 69 -13.34 7.97 -8.75
N VAL A 70 -14.15 8.70 -7.97
CA VAL A 70 -13.72 9.32 -6.70
C VAL A 70 -13.26 8.25 -5.70
N SER A 71 -14.01 7.17 -5.56
CA SER A 71 -13.66 6.05 -4.68
C SER A 71 -12.32 5.40 -5.04
N TYR A 72 -12.02 5.23 -6.33
CA TYR A 72 -10.73 4.71 -6.79
C TYR A 72 -9.56 5.64 -6.47
N TRP A 73 -9.73 6.95 -6.64
CA TRP A 73 -8.72 7.94 -6.26
C TRP A 73 -8.43 7.91 -4.75
N VAL A 74 -9.47 7.78 -3.92
CA VAL A 74 -9.32 7.63 -2.47
C VAL A 74 -8.57 6.33 -2.12
N LEU A 75 -8.92 5.21 -2.75
CA LEU A 75 -8.24 3.93 -2.53
C LEU A 75 -6.74 4.01 -2.89
N ILE A 76 -6.39 4.59 -4.04
CA ILE A 76 -4.99 4.74 -4.47
C ILE A 76 -4.22 5.64 -3.50
N THR A 77 -4.77 6.79 -3.14
CA THR A 77 -4.08 7.75 -2.26
C THR A 77 -3.82 7.16 -0.88
N MET A 78 -4.79 6.45 -0.31
CA MET A 78 -4.63 5.74 0.97
C MET A 78 -3.61 4.60 0.87
N GLN A 79 -3.60 3.86 -0.24
CA GLN A 79 -2.63 2.79 -0.47
C GLN A 79 -1.19 3.33 -0.58
N ILE A 80 -0.99 4.46 -1.27
CA ILE A 80 0.30 5.16 -1.34
C ILE A 80 0.74 5.61 0.06
N ALA A 81 -0.17 6.19 0.85
CA ALA A 81 0.14 6.59 2.23
C ALA A 81 0.60 5.39 3.08
N CYS A 82 -0.08 4.24 2.99
CA CYS A 82 0.32 3.00 3.65
C CYS A 82 1.74 2.55 3.25
N ILE A 83 2.08 2.61 1.96
CA ILE A 83 3.41 2.26 1.44
C ILE A 83 4.47 3.22 1.99
N VAL A 84 4.21 4.53 1.97
CA VAL A 84 5.14 5.56 2.47
C VAL A 84 5.38 5.38 3.97
N ILE A 85 4.33 5.14 4.77
CA ILE A 85 4.46 4.89 6.21
C ILE A 85 5.31 3.62 6.47
N CYS A 86 5.07 2.56 5.71
CA CYS A 86 5.84 1.31 5.81
C CYS A 86 7.31 1.51 5.41
N TYR A 87 7.57 2.27 4.34
CA TYR A 87 8.91 2.63 3.89
C TYR A 87 9.67 3.47 4.92
N MET A 88 9.04 4.53 5.46
CA MET A 88 9.64 5.37 6.51
C MET A 88 9.94 4.56 7.77
N SER A 89 9.05 3.62 8.13
CA SER A 89 9.26 2.69 9.25
C SER A 89 10.44 1.75 9.04
N LEU A 90 10.70 1.30 7.80
CA LEU A 90 11.87 0.52 7.43
C LEU A 90 13.14 1.37 7.41
N LYS A 91 13.10 2.58 6.84
CA LYS A 91 14.23 3.52 6.77
C LYS A 91 14.73 3.91 8.16
N ARG A 92 13.84 4.25 9.09
CA ARG A 92 14.18 4.55 10.50
C ARG A 92 14.88 3.38 11.20
N ARG A 93 14.45 2.13 10.96
CA ARG A 93 15.13 0.96 11.54
C ARG A 93 16.49 0.68 10.90
N LYS A 94 16.63 0.84 9.58
CA LYS A 94 17.93 0.68 8.90
C LYS A 94 18.95 1.71 9.38
N ALA A 95 18.52 2.96 9.61
CA ALA A 95 19.38 3.99 10.21
C ALA A 95 19.82 3.63 11.63
N LYS A 96 18.94 3.01 12.43
CA LYS A 96 19.27 2.56 13.80
C LYS A 96 20.18 1.32 13.85
N ILE A 97 20.23 0.52 12.79
CA ILE A 97 21.04 -0.71 12.72
C ILE A 97 22.40 -0.46 12.06
N ARG A 98 22.57 0.63 11.29
CA ARG A 98 23.91 1.04 10.89
C ARG A 98 24.63 1.52 12.15
N PRO A 99 25.66 0.81 12.65
CA PRO A 99 26.55 1.44 13.63
C PRO A 99 27.10 2.69 12.94
N SER A 100 26.99 3.84 13.62
CA SER A 100 27.75 5.02 13.24
C SER A 100 29.20 4.60 13.08
N LEU A 101 29.78 4.88 11.92
CA LEU A 101 31.20 4.64 11.63
C LEU A 101 32.15 5.33 12.64
N ASP A 102 31.62 6.17 13.53
CA ASP A 102 32.32 6.74 14.70
C ASP A 102 32.76 5.71 15.75
N SER A 103 32.29 4.45 15.71
CA SER A 103 32.75 3.44 16.67
C SER A 103 34.04 2.71 16.25
N PHE A 104 34.62 3.05 15.09
CA PHE A 104 35.83 2.41 14.57
C PHE A 104 37.07 3.32 14.55
N SER A 105 36.96 4.55 15.06
CA SER A 105 38.13 5.37 15.43
C SER A 105 38.20 5.47 16.96
N MET A 106 38.60 4.37 17.60
CA MET A 106 39.28 4.49 18.88
C MET A 106 40.71 4.02 18.65
N ASP A 107 41.62 4.94 19.00
CA ASP A 107 43.08 4.83 18.95
C ASP A 107 43.63 3.54 19.58
#